data_AF-A0A3A9C5T0-F1
#
_entry.id   AF-A0A3A9C5T0-F1
#
_cell.length_a   1.000
_cell.length_b   1.000
_cell.length_c   1.000
_cell.angle_alpha   90.00
_cell.angle_beta   90.00
_cell.angle_gamma   90.00
#
_symmetry.space_group_name_H-M   'P 1'
#
loop_
_entity.id
_entity.type
_entity.pdbx_description
1 polymer ?
#
loop_
_entity_poly.entity_id
_entity_poly.type
_entity_poly.pdbx_seq_one_letter_code
_entity_poly.pdbx_strand_id
1 'polypeptide(L)' 'MSKGKKSKKPFDIHNMTPEEQLKFEIAEELGLGGKVLESGWKSLTSKESGRIGGMITKRKREMQKEGVKME' A
#
# COMPACT_ATOMS: atom_id res chain seq x y z
N MET A 1 15.03 -8.85 29.90
CA MET A 1 14.31 -8.06 28.88
C MET A 1 15.31 -7.38 27.97
N SER A 2 15.13 -7.46 26.64
CA SER A 2 15.61 -6.49 25.62
C SER A 2 15.72 -7.20 24.25
N LYS A 3 14.60 -7.39 23.56
CA LYS A 3 14.67 -7.64 22.10
C LYS A 3 15.02 -6.30 21.45
N GLY A 4 16.24 -6.21 20.95
CA GLY A 4 16.76 -5.02 20.28
C GLY A 4 15.77 -4.47 19.26
N LYS A 5 15.40 -3.21 19.44
CA LYS A 5 14.73 -2.38 18.44
C LYS A 5 15.62 -2.33 17.20
N LYS A 6 15.42 -3.28 16.28
CA LYS A 6 15.92 -3.13 14.92
C LYS A 6 15.15 -1.96 14.33
N SER A 7 15.84 -0.84 14.19
CA SER A 7 15.51 0.32 13.39
C SER A 7 15.11 -0.15 11.99
N LYS A 8 13.83 -0.50 11.83
CA LYS A 8 13.25 -0.74 10.52
C LYS A 8 13.11 0.64 9.90
N LYS A 9 13.88 0.85 8.83
CA LYS A 9 13.85 2.07 8.03
C LYS A 9 12.38 2.48 7.86
N PRO A 10 12.01 3.70 8.28
CA PRO A 10 10.65 4.17 8.14
C PRO A 10 10.28 4.03 6.66
N PHE A 11 9.09 3.53 6.40
CA PHE A 11 8.53 3.54 5.06
C PHE A 11 8.69 4.95 4.48
N ASP A 12 9.43 5.09 3.37
CA ASP A 12 9.82 6.38 2.79
C ASP A 12 8.61 7.04 2.10
N ILE A 13 7.72 7.63 2.91
CA ILE A 13 6.49 8.32 2.47
C ILE A 13 6.79 9.48 1.50
N HIS A 14 7.99 10.07 1.61
CA HIS A 14 8.38 11.24 0.83
C HIS A 14 8.68 10.97 -0.64
N ASN A 15 9.01 9.73 -1.02
CA ASN A 15 9.33 9.38 -2.40
C ASN A 15 8.29 8.45 -3.02
N MET A 16 7.05 8.56 -2.52
CA MET A 16 5.99 7.62 -2.81
C MET A 16 5.29 8.00 -4.11
N THR A 17 5.25 7.05 -5.05
CA THR A 17 4.45 7.23 -6.27
C THR A 17 2.97 7.33 -5.92
N PRO A 18 2.12 7.97 -6.74
CA PRO A 18 0.67 8.00 -6.50
C PRO A 18 0.08 6.58 -6.40
N GLU A 19 0.70 5.60 -7.06
CA GLU A 19 0.32 4.19 -6.90
C GLU A 19 0.63 3.66 -5.51
N GLU A 20 1.75 4.01 -4.90
CA GLU A 20 2.07 3.62 -3.54
C GLU A 20 1.27 4.39 -2.47
N GLN A 21 0.87 5.64 -2.73
CA GLN A 21 -0.15 6.35 -1.94
C GLN A 21 -1.45 5.57 -1.90
N LEU A 22 -1.97 5.18 -3.07
CA LEU A 22 -3.17 4.35 -3.15
C LEU A 22 -2.99 2.98 -2.46
N LYS A 23 -1.81 2.35 -2.57
CA LYS A 23 -1.51 1.13 -1.81
C LYS A 23 -1.64 1.37 -0.33
N PHE A 24 -1.05 2.46 0.16
CA PHE A 24 -1.05 2.78 1.57
C PHE A 24 -2.47 3.09 2.09
N GLU A 25 -3.25 3.90 1.38
CA GLU A 25 -4.64 4.19 1.74
C GLU A 25 -5.48 2.91 1.85
N ILE A 26 -5.35 2.01 0.88
CA ILE A 26 -6.06 0.72 0.91
C ILE A 26 -5.52 -0.19 2.02
N ALA A 27 -4.21 -0.18 2.27
CA ALA A 27 -3.63 -0.92 3.38
C ALA A 27 -4.19 -0.40 4.71
N GLU A 28 -4.29 0.91 4.88
CA GLU A 28 -4.83 1.56 6.07
C GLU A 28 -6.30 1.21 6.26
N GLU A 29 -7.11 1.27 5.20
CA GLU A 29 -8.52 0.85 5.21
C GLU A 29 -8.70 -0.63 5.60
N LEU A 30 -7.75 -1.49 5.21
CA LEU A 30 -7.72 -2.90 5.58
C LEU A 30 -7.11 -3.17 6.98
N GLY A 31 -6.69 -2.13 7.71
CA GLY A 31 -6.04 -2.26 9.02
C GLY A 31 -4.58 -2.73 8.97
N LEU A 32 -3.96 -2.67 7.79
CA LEU A 32 -2.58 -3.07 7.52
C LEU A 32 -1.62 -1.87 7.43
N GLY A 33 -2.14 -0.64 7.40
CA GLY A 33 -1.33 0.60 7.30
C GLY A 33 -0.25 0.68 8.38
N GLY A 34 -0.60 0.44 9.65
CA GLY A 34 0.38 0.43 10.74
C GLY A 34 1.49 -0.61 10.55
N LYS A 35 1.15 -1.80 10.03
CA LYS A 35 2.10 -2.87 9.72
C LYS A 35 3.02 -2.51 8.55
N VAL A 36 2.52 -1.77 7.56
CA VAL A 36 3.32 -1.23 6.46
C VAL A 36 4.26 -0.12 6.95
N LEU A 37 3.80 0.79 7.82
CA LEU A 37 4.64 1.83 8.40
C LEU A 37 5.75 1.25 9.29
N GLU A 38 5.41 0.30 10.16
CA GLU A 38 6.38 -0.30 11.09
C GLU A 38 7.29 -1.34 10.42
N SER A 39 6.74 -2.15 9.50
CA SER A 39 7.44 -3.34 8.98
C SER A 39 7.67 -3.35 7.46
N GLY A 40 7.11 -2.38 6.74
CA GLY A 40 7.16 -2.28 5.29
C GLY A 40 6.26 -3.31 4.58
N TRP A 41 6.11 -3.13 3.27
CA TRP A 41 5.36 -4.04 2.39
C TRP A 41 5.81 -5.50 2.48
N LYS A 42 7.11 -5.73 2.74
CA LYS A 42 7.70 -7.07 2.92
C LYS A 42 7.12 -7.87 4.09
N SER A 43 6.45 -7.19 5.03
CA SER A 43 5.85 -7.83 6.18
C SER A 43 4.40 -8.27 5.94
N LEU A 44 3.81 -7.86 4.83
CA LEU A 44 2.50 -8.32 4.41
C LEU A 44 2.61 -9.71 3.79
N THR A 45 1.62 -10.54 4.04
CA THR A 45 1.43 -11.83 3.37
C THR A 45 1.00 -11.60 1.93
N SER A 46 1.25 -12.58 1.06
CA SER A 46 0.82 -12.53 -0.35
C SER A 46 -0.68 -12.28 -0.53
N LYS A 47 -1.50 -12.67 0.46
CA LYS A 47 -2.95 -12.43 0.47
C LYS A 47 -3.29 -10.98 0.79
N GLU A 48 -2.57 -10.36 1.72
CA GLU A 48 -2.72 -8.97 2.12
C GLU A 48 -2.23 -8.03 1.00
N SER A 49 -0.98 -8.18 0.58
CA SER A 49 -0.39 -7.37 -0.50
C SER A 49 -1.08 -7.60 -1.85
N GLY A 50 -1.51 -8.83 -2.13
CA GLY A 50 -2.27 -9.19 -3.33
C GLY A 50 -3.66 -8.56 -3.38
N ARG A 51 -4.36 -8.44 -2.24
CA ARG A 51 -5.64 -7.71 -2.16
C ARG A 51 -5.47 -6.23 -2.45
N ILE A 52 -4.45 -5.61 -1.86
CA ILE A 52 -4.14 -4.18 -2.06
C ILE A 52 -3.79 -3.93 -3.53
N GLY A 53 -2.85 -4.71 -4.09
CA GLY A 53 -2.46 -4.60 -5.50
C GLY A 53 -3.62 -4.90 -6.46
N GLY A 54 -4.49 -5.85 -6.12
CA GLY A 54 -5.69 -6.17 -6.88
C GLY A 54 -6.71 -5.03 -6.90
N MET A 55 -6.95 -4.36 -5.77
CA MET A 55 -7.84 -3.20 -5.69
C MET A 55 -7.30 -2.02 -6.51
N ILE A 56 -6.00 -1.77 -6.49
CA ILE A 56 -5.38 -0.70 -7.30
C ILE A 56 -5.45 -1.03 -8.77
N THR A 57 -5.11 -2.27 -9.13
CA THR A 57 -5.19 -2.72 -10.52
C THR A 57 -6.63 -2.64 -11.02
N LYS A 58 -7.59 -3.01 -10.17
CA LYS A 58 -9.02 -2.86 -10.48
C LYS A 58 -9.38 -1.39 -10.69
N ARG A 59 -9.03 -0.48 -9.77
CA ARG A 59 -9.30 0.96 -9.88
C ARG A 59 -8.64 1.60 -11.10
N LYS A 60 -7.37 1.28 -11.36
CA LYS A 60 -6.59 1.73 -12.53
C LYS A 60 -7.13 1.16 -13.84
N ARG A 61 -7.66 -0.07 -13.82
CA ARG A 61 -8.30 -0.69 -14.98
C ARG A 61 -9.69 -0.13 -15.21
N GLU A 62 -10.47 0.12 -14.16
CA GLU A 62 -11.77 0.78 -14.23
C GLU A 62 -11.61 2.19 -14.77
N MET A 63 -10.68 3.01 -14.27
CA MET A 63 -10.38 4.34 -14.84
C MET A 63 -9.95 4.31 -16.32
N GLN A 64 -9.27 3.25 -16.77
CA GLN A 64 -8.89 3.11 -18.19
C GLN A 64 -10.01 2.56 -19.06
N LYS A 65 -10.88 1.71 -18.49
CA LYS A 65 -11.98 1.06 -19.19
C LYS A 65 -13.21 1.97 -19.24
N GLU A 66 -13.40 2.78 -18.20
CA GLU A 66 -14.24 3.97 -18.12
C GLU A 66 -13.48 5.15 -18.73
N GLY A 67 -13.09 5.06 -20.00
CA GLY A 67 -12.70 6.21 -20.82
C GLY A 67 -13.88 7.18 -21.02
N VAL A 68 -14.50 7.62 -19.92
CA VAL A 68 -15.66 8.49 -19.86
C VAL A 68 -15.27 9.72 -19.05
N LYS A 69 -14.86 10.73 -19.83
CA LYS A 69 -15.06 12.17 -19.59
C LYS A 69 -14.23 12.81 -18.48
N MET A 70 -12.98 13.12 -18.80
CA MET A 70 -12.58 14.52 -18.67
C MET A 70 -12.70 15.14 -20.07
N GLU A 71 -13.87 15.73 -20.34
CA GLU A 71 -14.00 16.84 -21.29
C GLU A 71 -13.84 18.14 -20.49
#